data_AF-A0A7X5UBF4-F1
#
_entry.id   AF-A0A7X5UBF4-F1
#
_cell.length_a   1.000
_cell.length_b   1.000
_cell.length_c   1.000
_cell.angle_alpha   90.00
_cell.angle_beta   90.00
_cell.angle_gamma   90.00
#
_symmetry.space_group_name_H-M   'P 1'
#
loop_
_entity.id
_entity.type
_entity.pdbx_description
1 polymer ?
#
loop_
_entity_poly.entity_id
_entity_poly.type
_entity_poly.pdbx_seq_one_letter_code
_entity_poly.pdbx_strand_id
1 'polypeptide(L)'
;MAFYDDMAATVTELLDEFGREMALRRSAESSYDPATGETTGGGKVDLPTIGLFRSMTAEYAATNQVLAGDRLAIVDASQEPGASDRLVAGTDVLTIVRIEAINPAGTPLAYRLQVRS
;
A
#
# COMPACT_ATOMS: atom_id res chain seq x y z
N MET A 1 2.28 2.27 27.90
CA MET A 1 1.93 1.77 26.56
C MET A 1 1.14 2.82 25.75
N ALA A 2 0.35 3.68 26.39
CA ALA A 2 -0.47 4.73 25.78
C ALA A 2 0.18 5.65 24.72
N PHE A 3 1.46 6.03 24.84
CA PHE A 3 2.06 7.03 23.95
C PHE A 3 2.07 6.63 22.46
N TYR A 4 2.28 5.36 22.15
CA TYR A 4 2.25 4.88 20.76
C TYR A 4 0.81 4.63 20.27
N ASP A 5 -0.11 4.33 21.17
CA ASP A 5 -1.54 4.22 20.86
C ASP A 5 -2.10 5.62 20.51
N ASP A 6 -1.72 6.64 21.26
CA ASP A 6 -2.07 8.04 20.99
C ASP A 6 -1.48 8.54 19.66
N MET A 7 -0.26 8.11 19.31
CA MET A 7 0.34 8.39 18.00
C MET A 7 -0.38 7.67 16.86
N ALA A 8 -0.81 6.43 17.07
CA ALA A 8 -1.57 5.69 16.06
C ALA A 8 -2.88 6.43 15.74
N ALA A 9 -3.59 6.87 16.78
CA ALA A 9 -4.79 7.69 16.61
C ALA A 9 -4.50 8.99 15.85
N THR A 10 -3.43 9.70 16.21
CA THR A 10 -3.01 10.93 15.51
C THR A 10 -2.70 10.67 14.03
N VAL A 11 -2.04 9.54 13.71
CA VAL A 11 -1.74 9.17 12.32
C VAL A 11 -3.03 8.89 11.54
N THR A 12 -4.00 8.19 12.15
CA THR A 12 -5.32 7.96 11.55
C THR A 12 -6.04 9.28 11.29
N GLU A 13 -6.09 10.19 12.27
CA GLU A 13 -6.73 11.51 12.11
C GLU A 13 -6.10 12.34 10.97
N LEU A 14 -4.77 12.36 10.87
CA LEU A 14 -4.08 13.08 9.80
C LEU A 14 -4.29 12.45 8.42
N LEU A 15 -4.39 11.12 8.35
CA LEU A 15 -4.70 10.42 7.11
C LEU A 15 -6.16 10.63 6.71
N ASP A 16 -7.08 10.71 7.66
CA ASP A 16 -8.48 11.05 7.39
C ASP A 16 -8.62 12.51 6.93
N GLU A 17 -7.87 13.44 7.51
CA GLU A 17 -7.94 14.87 7.18
C GLU A 17 -7.25 15.23 5.85
N PHE A 18 -6.07 14.67 5.59
CA PHE A 18 -5.23 15.05 4.43
C PHE A 18 -5.07 13.95 3.38
N GLY A 19 -5.49 12.74 3.71
CA GLY A 19 -5.45 11.61 2.79
C GLY A 19 -6.60 11.62 1.80
N ARG A 20 -6.63 10.56 1.01
CA ARG A 20 -7.68 10.25 0.05
C ARG A 20 -7.97 8.77 0.15
N GLU A 21 -9.21 8.42 -0.20
CA GLU A 21 -9.61 7.04 -0.33
C GLU A 21 -8.78 6.35 -1.42
N MET A 22 -8.20 5.22 -1.05
CA MET A 22 -7.42 4.34 -1.91
C MET A 22 -7.85 2.89 -1.65
N ALA A 23 -7.39 1.96 -2.48
CA ALA A 23 -7.60 0.54 -2.24
C ALA A 23 -6.35 -0.26 -2.60
N LEU A 24 -6.03 -1.26 -1.80
CA LEU A 24 -5.06 -2.30 -2.14
C LEU A 24 -5.79 -3.40 -2.89
N ARG A 25 -5.57 -3.46 -4.20
CA ARG A 25 -6.13 -4.48 -5.07
C ARG A 25 -5.25 -5.72 -5.03
N ARG A 26 -5.75 -6.76 -4.38
CA ARG A 26 -5.13 -8.08 -4.32
C ARG A 26 -5.74 -8.99 -5.38
N SER A 27 -4.89 -9.59 -6.20
CA SER A 27 -5.30 -10.70 -7.07
C SER A 27 -5.34 -11.99 -6.26
N ALA A 28 -6.49 -12.65 -6.23
CA ALA A 28 -6.58 -14.01 -5.73
C ALA A 28 -5.88 -14.97 -6.71
N GLU A 29 -5.18 -15.97 -6.18
CA GLU A 29 -4.60 -17.01 -7.02
C GLU A 29 -5.71 -17.76 -7.77
N SER A 30 -5.50 -17.97 -9.06
CA SER A 30 -6.30 -18.88 -9.86
C SER A 30 -5.65 -20.26 -9.85
N SER A 31 -6.40 -21.29 -9.49
CA SER A 31 -5.95 -22.67 -9.63
C SER A 31 -6.51 -23.25 -10.93
N TYR A 32 -5.65 -23.93 -11.69
CA TYR A 32 -6.06 -24.66 -12.89
C TYR A 32 -6.22 -26.14 -12.53
N ASP A 33 -7.41 -26.70 -12.78
CA ASP A 33 -7.65 -28.14 -12.63
C ASP A 33 -7.45 -28.84 -14.00
N PRO A 34 -6.38 -29.62 -14.17
CA PRO A 34 -6.09 -30.30 -15.43
C PRO A 34 -7.03 -31.48 -15.73
N ALA A 35 -7.83 -31.95 -14.78
CA ALA A 35 -8.75 -33.07 -14.98
C ALA A 35 -10.11 -32.63 -15.54
N THR A 36 -10.58 -31.42 -15.18
CA THR A 36 -11.84 -30.84 -15.67
C THR A 36 -11.61 -29.80 -16.77
N GLY A 37 -10.38 -29.30 -16.92
CA GLY A 37 -10.05 -28.21 -17.84
C GLY A 37 -10.56 -26.84 -17.36
N GLU A 38 -11.02 -26.75 -16.12
CA GLU A 38 -11.57 -25.53 -15.54
C GLU A 38 -10.52 -24.75 -14.74
N THR A 39 -10.57 -23.43 -14.85
CA THR A 39 -9.81 -22.53 -13.99
C THR A 39 -10.74 -21.99 -12.92
N THR A 40 -10.44 -22.24 -11.65
CA THR A 40 -11.22 -21.74 -10.52
C THR A 40 -10.44 -20.65 -9.80
N GLY A 41 -11.08 -19.50 -9.53
CA GLY A 41 -10.45 -18.36 -8.85
C GLY A 41 -10.04 -17.23 -9.78
N GLY A 42 -9.06 -16.41 -9.37
CA GLY A 42 -8.61 -15.23 -10.15
C GLY A 42 -9.41 -13.94 -9.92
N GLY A 43 -10.25 -13.89 -8.88
CA GLY A 43 -10.95 -12.67 -8.48
C GLY A 43 -9.99 -11.56 -8.02
N LYS A 44 -10.41 -10.31 -8.16
CA LYS A 44 -9.71 -9.15 -7.58
C LYS A 44 -10.49 -8.71 -6.34
N VAL A 45 -9.79 -8.53 -5.23
CA VAL A 45 -10.35 -7.99 -3.99
C VAL A 45 -9.72 -6.62 -3.76
N ASP A 46 -10.56 -5.60 -3.69
CA ASP A 46 -10.13 -4.24 -3.37
C ASP A 46 -10.31 -4.03 -1.86
N LEU A 47 -9.19 -3.92 -1.16
CA LEU A 47 -9.16 -3.66 0.28
C LEU A 47 -9.08 -2.14 0.50
N PRO A 48 -10.12 -1.49 1.05
CA PRO A 48 -10.12 -0.05 1.25
C PRO A 48 -9.03 0.36 2.24
N THR A 49 -8.35 1.46 1.94
CA THR A 49 -7.28 2.06 2.76
C THR A 49 -7.29 3.57 2.53
N ILE A 50 -6.72 4.32 3.47
CA ILE A 50 -6.58 5.78 3.36
C ILE A 50 -5.10 6.09 3.25
N GLY A 51 -4.77 6.95 2.30
CA GLY A 51 -3.38 7.31 2.07
C GLY A 51 -3.20 8.62 1.35
N LEU A 52 -1.95 9.03 1.20
CA LEU A 52 -1.57 10.23 0.47
C LEU A 52 -0.34 9.99 -0.39
N PHE A 53 -0.22 10.75 -1.46
CA PHE A 53 1.00 10.77 -2.27
C PHE A 53 1.95 11.86 -1.78
N ARG A 54 3.23 11.54 -1.75
CA ARG A 54 4.32 12.46 -1.43
C ARG A 54 5.35 12.45 -2.54
N SER A 55 5.92 13.61 -2.81
CA SER A 55 7.06 13.73 -3.71
C SER A 55 8.28 13.00 -3.13
N MET A 56 9.02 12.29 -3.99
CA MET A 56 10.29 11.67 -3.61
C MET A 56 11.35 12.74 -3.41
N THR A 57 12.05 12.69 -2.28
CA THR A 57 13.21 13.56 -2.03
C THR A 57 14.43 13.04 -2.77
N ALA A 58 15.37 13.92 -3.08
CA ALA A 58 16.63 13.54 -3.75
C ALA A 58 17.43 12.53 -2.90
N GLU A 59 17.39 12.64 -1.58
CA GLU A 59 18.02 11.69 -0.65
C GLU A 59 17.40 10.30 -0.75
N TYR A 60 16.07 10.21 -0.80
CA TYR A 60 15.38 8.92 -0.99
C TYR A 60 15.73 8.28 -2.33
N ALA A 61 15.84 9.09 -3.39
CA ALA A 61 16.24 8.63 -4.72
C ALA A 61 17.73 8.24 -4.80
N ALA A 62 18.59 8.77 -3.94
CA ALA A 62 20.00 8.39 -3.90
C ALA A 62 20.21 7.02 -3.21
N THR A 63 19.42 6.71 -2.18
CA THR A 63 19.50 5.44 -1.46
C THR A 63 18.74 4.32 -2.15
N ASN A 64 17.70 4.64 -2.91
CA ASN A 64 16.78 3.66 -3.48
C ASN A 64 16.77 3.75 -5.00
N GLN A 65 16.57 2.61 -5.67
CA GLN A 65 16.39 2.61 -7.12
C GLN A 65 15.02 3.19 -7.47
N VAL A 66 15.01 4.48 -7.81
CA VAL A 66 13.84 5.24 -8.23
C VAL A 66 13.91 5.42 -9.74
N LEU A 67 12.82 5.07 -10.43
CA LEU A 67 12.67 5.34 -11.86
C LEU A 67 11.73 6.53 -12.10
N ALA A 68 11.81 7.12 -13.30
CA ALA A 68 10.88 8.17 -13.71
C ALA A 68 9.43 7.63 -13.66
N GLY A 69 8.55 8.37 -12.98
CA GLY A 69 7.15 7.96 -12.76
C GLY A 69 6.89 7.32 -11.40
N ASP A 70 7.93 7.01 -10.63
CA ASP A 70 7.77 6.53 -9.26
C ASP A 70 7.23 7.65 -8.35
N ARG A 71 6.30 7.26 -7.48
CA ARG A 71 5.71 8.13 -6.45
C ARG A 71 5.84 7.43 -5.11
N LEU A 72 5.91 8.22 -4.04
CA LEU A 72 5.78 7.71 -2.68
C LEU A 72 4.32 7.82 -2.27
N ALA A 73 3.75 6.73 -1.77
CA ALA A 73 2.46 6.74 -1.10
C ALA A 73 2.68 6.38 0.38
N ILE A 74 1.96 7.05 1.27
CA ILE A 74 1.86 6.67 2.68
C ILE A 74 0.43 6.21 2.86
N VAL A 75 0.27 4.96 3.29
CA VAL A 75 -1.04 4.35 3.56
C VAL A 75 -1.14 3.99 5.03
N ASP A 76 -2.35 4.01 5.54
CA ASP A 76 -2.65 3.61 6.91
C ASP A 76 -2.33 2.12 7.15
N ALA A 77 -2.27 1.73 8.42
CA ALA A 77 -1.94 0.35 8.81
C ALA A 77 -3.16 -0.58 8.94
N SER A 78 -4.37 -0.18 8.51
CA SER A 78 -5.55 -1.06 8.55
C SER A 78 -5.41 -2.32 7.71
N GLN A 79 -4.63 -2.23 6.62
CA GLN A 79 -4.37 -3.33 5.71
C GLN A 79 -2.87 -3.46 5.50
N GLU A 80 -2.34 -4.66 5.67
CA GLU A 80 -0.95 -4.93 5.33
C GLU A 80 -0.81 -5.09 3.80
N PRO A 81 -0.02 -4.22 3.13
CA PRO A 81 0.22 -4.31 1.70
C PRO A 81 1.16 -5.47 1.36
N GLY A 82 0.78 -6.24 0.35
CA GLY A 82 1.59 -7.29 -0.25
C GLY A 82 2.38 -6.77 -1.47
N ALA A 83 3.53 -7.38 -1.76
CA ALA A 83 4.35 -7.01 -2.92
C ALA A 83 3.67 -7.27 -4.28
N SER A 84 2.70 -8.19 -4.31
CA SER A 84 1.86 -8.48 -5.48
C SER A 84 0.60 -7.62 -5.56
N ASP A 85 0.32 -6.81 -4.54
CA ASP A 85 -0.85 -5.93 -4.51
C ASP A 85 -0.61 -4.72 -5.42
N ARG A 86 -1.71 -4.13 -5.90
CA ARG A 86 -1.69 -2.87 -6.64
C ARG A 86 -2.38 -1.79 -5.83
N LEU A 87 -1.78 -0.61 -5.77
CA LEU A 87 -2.41 0.55 -5.13
C LEU A 87 -3.34 1.22 -6.14
N VAL A 88 -4.63 1.24 -5.83
CA VAL A 88 -5.67 1.91 -6.62
C VAL A 88 -6.00 3.22 -5.95
N ALA A 89 -5.78 4.33 -6.65
CA ALA A 89 -6.09 5.67 -6.17
C ALA A 89 -7.00 6.37 -7.18
N GLY A 90 -8.31 6.19 -7.03
CA GLY A 90 -9.29 6.66 -8.02
C GLY A 90 -9.15 5.91 -9.34
N THR A 91 -8.78 6.59 -10.42
CA THR A 91 -8.56 5.99 -11.75
C THR A 91 -7.15 5.41 -11.93
N ASP A 92 -6.20 5.79 -11.08
CA ASP A 92 -4.82 5.35 -11.18
C ASP A 92 -4.66 3.97 -10.54
N VAL A 93 -4.11 3.00 -11.29
CA VAL A 93 -3.73 1.68 -10.76
C VAL A 93 -2.21 1.56 -10.81
N LEU A 94 -1.59 1.64 -9.64
CA LEU A 94 -0.14 1.73 -9.48
C LEU A 94 0.41 0.39 -8.98
N THR A 95 1.58 0.01 -9.48
CA THR A 95 2.28 -1.20 -9.05
C THR A 95 3.16 -0.88 -7.84
N ILE A 96 3.09 -1.69 -6.80
CA ILE A 96 3.95 -1.55 -5.62
C ILE A 96 5.34 -2.07 -5.96
N VAL A 97 6.35 -1.20 -5.88
CA VAL A 97 7.76 -1.52 -6.12
C VAL A 97 8.46 -1.87 -4.81
N ARG A 98 8.13 -1.16 -3.73
CA ARG A 98 8.73 -1.36 -2.42
C ARG A 98 7.75 -1.01 -1.30
N ILE A 99 7.87 -1.75 -0.20
CA ILE A 99 7.08 -1.58 1.01
C ILE A 99 8.05 -1.34 2.17
N GLU A 100 7.78 -0.31 2.96
CA GLU A 100 8.52 0.01 4.18
C GLU A 100 7.51 0.28 5.30
N ALA A 101 7.53 -0.53 6.36
CA ALA A 101 6.66 -0.33 7.52
C ALA A 101 7.22 0.75 8.44
N ILE A 102 6.40 1.73 8.82
CA ILE A 102 6.72 2.72 9.86
C ILE A 102 6.33 2.09 11.19
N ASN A 103 7.30 1.43 11.83
CA ASN A 103 7.07 0.63 13.02
C ASN A 103 8.08 0.95 14.14
N PRO A 104 7.78 1.93 15.01
CA PRO A 104 8.69 2.35 16.06
C PRO A 104 8.72 1.41 17.29
N ALA A 105 7.73 0.54 17.49
CA ALA A 105 7.58 -0.24 18.73
C ALA A 105 7.03 -1.67 18.52
N GLY A 106 7.24 -2.26 17.35
CA GLY A 106 6.69 -3.57 16.96
C GLY A 106 5.29 -3.52 16.34
N THR A 107 4.54 -2.42 16.52
CA THR A 107 3.24 -2.19 15.85
C THR A 107 3.39 -1.23 14.66
N PRO A 108 3.07 -1.64 13.43
CA PRO A 108 3.10 -0.75 12.27
C PRO A 108 2.02 0.33 12.40
N LEU A 109 2.44 1.60 12.30
CA LEU A 109 1.55 2.76 12.36
C LEU A 109 1.06 3.18 10.97
N ALA A 110 1.91 3.00 9.96
CA ALA A 110 1.61 3.28 8.55
C ALA A 110 2.61 2.51 7.67
N TYR A 111 2.28 2.35 6.39
CA TYR A 111 3.18 1.79 5.40
C TYR A 111 3.57 2.85 4.38
N ARG A 112 4.86 2.96 4.12
CA ARG A 112 5.42 3.76 3.03
C ARG A 112 5.62 2.86 1.82
N LEU A 113 4.93 3.19 0.74
CA LEU A 113 4.95 2.45 -0.52
C LEU A 113 5.66 3.27 -1.59
N GLN A 114 6.66 2.69 -2.25
CA GLN A 114 7.11 3.18 -3.53
C GLN A 114 6.24 2.55 -4.61
N VAL A 115 5.51 3.38 -5.35
CA VAL A 115 4.58 2.91 -6.38
C VAL A 115 4.95 3.49 -7.73
N ARG A 116 4.68 2.72 -8.79
CA ARG A 116 4.99 3.06 -10.17
C ARG A 116 3.73 3.01 -11.03
N SER A 117 3.54 4.03 -11.86
CA SER A 117 2.54 4.04 -12.93
C SER A 117 3.01 3.25 -14.14
#